data_AF-A0AAF0VE92-F1
#
_entry.id   AF-A0AAF0VE92-F1
#
_cell.length_a   1.000
_cell.length_b   1.000
_cell.length_c   1.000
_cell.angle_alpha   90.00
_cell.angle_beta   90.00
_cell.angle_gamma   90.00
#
_symmetry.space_group_name_H-M   'P 1'
#
loop_
_entity.id
_entity.type
_entity.pdbx_description
1 polymer ?
#
loop_
_entity_poly.entity_id
_entity_poly.type
_entity_poly.pdbx_seq_one_letter_code
_entity_poly.pdbx_strand_id
1 'polypeptide(L)'
;MTQTTCAACWKTTDDTHILCTSCETQLQFDLQWFENHLQDLEWRTNRMDKTGNGGGGGHNGLATSPAPLRETAFELIEGNGMDDIPSLRDIINEYARCLNVTAPYDRKLETLIRNIRLTDKWKTSKATPTYARIIHRIRRKAQELLDFTLEDQIIIGECPTDDCHHIVKVIPNAAFAPKCPDCGQVYPVSAIRENRRRKLLATHITGTQTEIRRLLLQCGIIVKPGTMRSWVSRGDLKPVTPVKDTRKQRYRLSDVYKLAVRNPEKETNIWMLLQEEQA
;
A
#
# COMPACT_ATOMS: atom_id res chain seq x y z
N MET A 1 18.41 -27.03 34.49
CA MET A 1 18.02 -25.89 33.64
C MET A 1 16.55 -26.07 33.35
N THR A 2 15.71 -25.26 33.98
CA THR A 2 14.28 -25.24 33.69
C THR A 2 14.12 -24.70 32.27
N GLN A 3 13.34 -25.38 31.43
CA GLN A 3 13.01 -24.87 30.10
C GLN A 3 11.80 -23.95 30.27
N THR A 4 12.00 -22.65 30.14
CA THR A 4 10.92 -21.68 30.03
C THR A 4 10.51 -21.50 28.57
N THR A 5 9.24 -21.15 28.37
CA THR A 5 8.69 -20.81 27.05
C THR A 5 8.48 -19.31 26.96
N CYS A 6 8.86 -18.72 25.82
CA CYS A 6 8.62 -17.31 25.54
C CYS A 6 7.12 -16.99 25.61
N ALA A 7 6.74 -16.02 26.44
CA ALA A 7 5.33 -15.67 26.63
C ALA A 7 4.68 -14.97 25.40
N ALA A 8 5.47 -14.59 24.40
CA ALA A 8 4.97 -14.00 23.15
C ALA A 8 4.79 -15.02 22.02
N CYS A 9 5.79 -15.90 21.79
CA CYS A 9 5.84 -16.81 20.64
C CYS A 9 5.91 -18.30 21.01
N TRP A 10 5.90 -18.63 22.30
CA TRP A 10 5.88 -20.00 22.84
C TRP A 10 7.09 -20.87 22.49
N LYS A 11 8.15 -20.29 21.90
CA LYS A 11 9.44 -20.98 21.67
C LYS A 11 10.23 -21.11 22.97
N THR A 12 11.07 -22.14 23.06
CA THR A 12 11.96 -22.37 24.20
C THR A 12 12.93 -21.20 24.41
N THR A 13 13.13 -20.78 25.65
CA THR A 13 14.00 -19.66 26.05
C THR A 13 14.79 -20.01 27.31
N ASP A 14 15.77 -19.17 27.67
CA ASP A 14 16.43 -19.23 28.98
C ASP A 14 15.50 -18.70 30.11
N ASP A 15 15.79 -19.10 31.34
CA ASP A 15 14.97 -18.78 32.53
C ASP A 15 15.03 -17.32 32.99
N THR A 16 15.91 -16.50 32.41
CA THR A 16 16.21 -15.18 32.97
C THR A 16 15.32 -14.07 32.39
N HIS A 17 14.83 -14.24 31.16
CA HIS A 17 14.05 -13.24 30.44
C HIS A 17 12.64 -13.77 30.10
N ILE A 18 11.64 -12.88 30.07
CA ILE A 18 10.25 -13.27 29.78
C ILE A 18 9.98 -13.51 28.28
N LEU A 19 10.84 -12.95 27.43
CA LEU A 19 10.84 -13.08 25.98
C LEU A 19 12.11 -13.81 25.53
N CYS A 20 12.01 -14.57 24.44
CA CYS A 20 13.22 -15.09 23.77
C CYS A 20 13.95 -13.97 23.04
N THR A 21 15.26 -14.14 22.80
CA THR A 21 16.12 -13.16 22.12
C THR A 21 15.55 -12.59 20.82
N SER A 22 14.87 -13.42 20.02
CA SER A 22 14.22 -12.98 18.78
C SER A 22 13.06 -11.99 19.03
N CYS A 23 12.22 -12.26 20.04
CA CYS A 23 11.12 -11.36 20.40
C CYS A 23 11.64 -10.07 21.06
N GLU A 24 12.73 -10.16 21.84
CA GLU A 24 13.39 -8.97 22.39
C GLU A 24 13.96 -8.08 21.30
N THR A 25 14.65 -8.68 20.33
CA THR A 25 15.20 -7.97 19.16
C THR A 25 14.09 -7.32 18.35
N GLN A 26 12.97 -8.03 18.14
CA GLN A 26 11.81 -7.48 17.43
C GLN A 26 11.20 -6.27 18.16
N LEU A 27 11.00 -6.37 19.48
CA LEU A 27 10.47 -5.25 20.28
C LEU A 27 11.41 -4.04 20.22
N GLN A 28 12.71 -4.26 20.39
CA GLN A 28 13.72 -3.20 20.30
C GLN A 28 13.72 -2.54 18.93
N PHE A 29 13.64 -3.34 17.86
CA PHE A 29 13.53 -2.86 16.50
C PHE A 29 12.25 -2.05 16.27
N ASP A 30 11.10 -2.53 16.75
CA ASP A 30 9.82 -1.84 16.56
C ASP A 30 9.79 -0.49 17.28
N LEU A 31 10.31 -0.42 18.51
CA LEU A 31 10.44 0.83 19.27
C LEU A 31 11.42 1.81 18.60
N GLN A 32 12.58 1.32 18.18
CA GLN A 32 13.57 2.13 17.46
C GLN A 32 13.02 2.63 16.12
N TRP A 33 12.21 1.81 15.45
CA TRP A 33 11.57 2.21 14.20
C TRP A 33 10.63 3.39 14.43
N PHE A 34 9.78 3.35 15.47
CA PHE A 34 8.93 4.49 15.79
C PHE A 34 9.73 5.74 16.18
N GLU A 35 10.79 5.63 16.98
CA GLU A 35 11.68 6.76 17.30
C GLU A 35 12.17 7.50 16.04
N ASN A 36 12.42 6.76 14.96
CA ASN A 36 12.98 7.31 13.73
C ASN A 36 11.93 7.82 12.74
N HIS A 37 10.69 7.36 12.84
CA HIS A 37 9.66 7.59 11.80
C HIS A 37 8.37 8.23 12.32
N LEU A 38 8.26 8.52 13.63
CA LEU A 38 7.06 9.13 14.18
C LEU A 38 6.83 10.53 13.61
N GLN A 39 7.90 11.31 13.40
CA GLN A 39 7.79 12.62 12.77
C GLN A 39 7.23 12.53 11.33
N ASP A 40 7.57 11.49 10.58
CA ASP A 40 7.03 11.26 9.22
C ASP A 40 5.54 10.88 9.27
N LEU A 41 5.13 10.12 10.29
CA LEU A 41 3.73 9.78 10.55
C LEU A 41 2.94 11.02 10.98
N GLU A 42 3.47 11.81 11.90
CA GLU A 42 2.90 13.08 12.35
C GLU A 42 2.80 14.10 11.21
N TRP A 43 3.75 14.14 10.29
CA TRP A 43 3.64 14.95 9.09
C TRP A 43 2.42 14.55 8.24
N ARG A 44 2.09 13.25 8.19
CA ARG A 44 0.87 12.76 7.53
C ARG A 44 -0.40 13.13 8.30
N THR A 45 -0.37 13.29 9.63
CA THR A 45 -1.55 13.67 10.44
C THR A 45 -1.80 15.18 10.49
N ASN A 46 -0.75 16.00 10.63
CA ASN A 46 -0.79 17.43 11.02
C ASN A 46 -1.35 18.43 9.97
N ARG A 47 -2.08 17.99 8.95
CA ARG A 47 -2.80 18.92 8.05
C ARG A 47 -4.31 19.03 8.33
N MET A 48 -4.77 18.46 9.44
CA MET A 48 -6.12 18.70 9.97
C MET A 48 -6.29 20.11 10.54
N ASP A 49 -5.24 20.74 11.09
CA ASP A 49 -5.39 22.04 11.75
C ASP A 49 -5.62 23.22 10.79
N LYS A 50 -5.53 23.02 9.46
CA LYS A 50 -5.86 24.05 8.46
C LYS A 50 -7.31 24.06 7.99
N THR A 51 -8.22 23.36 8.67
CA THR A 51 -9.67 23.53 8.48
C THR A 51 -10.32 24.50 9.48
N GLY A 52 -9.52 25.25 10.22
CA GLY A 52 -9.98 26.39 11.01
C GLY A 52 -9.34 27.70 10.55
N ASN A 53 -10.15 28.56 9.92
CA ASN A 53 -9.92 30.01 9.75
C ASN A 53 -9.14 30.51 8.52
N GLY A 54 -9.85 31.24 7.65
CA GLY A 54 -9.29 32.38 6.90
C GLY A 54 -9.02 32.16 5.41
N GLY A 55 -9.77 32.88 4.58
CA GLY A 55 -9.72 32.84 3.11
C GLY A 55 -8.39 33.21 2.44
N GLY A 56 -8.39 33.12 1.11
CA GLY A 56 -7.41 33.74 0.24
C GLY A 56 -6.66 32.75 -0.64
N GLY A 57 -6.82 32.88 -1.96
CA GLY A 57 -6.23 32.00 -2.96
C GLY A 57 -4.70 31.99 -3.00
N GLY A 58 -4.16 30.99 -3.68
CA GLY A 58 -2.73 30.87 -3.96
C GLY A 58 -2.40 29.49 -4.49
N HIS A 59 -2.12 29.42 -5.79
CA HIS A 59 -1.62 28.22 -6.46
C HIS A 59 -0.27 27.76 -5.87
N ASN A 60 0.01 26.47 -6.03
CA ASN A 60 1.17 25.68 -5.56
C ASN A 60 1.01 24.99 -4.20
N GLY A 61 0.01 24.10 -4.12
CA GLY A 61 -0.08 23.09 -3.07
C GLY A 61 0.98 22.01 -3.26
N LEU A 62 2.10 22.12 -2.54
CA LEU A 62 3.00 21.00 -2.28
C LEU A 62 2.20 19.84 -1.67
N ALA A 63 2.45 18.64 -2.20
CA ALA A 63 1.74 17.38 -1.99
C ALA A 63 1.07 17.23 -0.61
N THR A 64 -0.26 17.19 -0.61
CA THR A 64 -1.08 16.83 0.55
C THR A 64 -1.50 15.38 0.47
N SER A 65 -1.22 14.58 1.50
CA SER A 65 -1.77 13.22 1.60
C SER A 65 -3.30 13.23 1.46
N PRO A 66 -3.93 12.25 0.79
CA PRO A 66 -5.38 12.14 0.69
C PRO A 66 -6.02 12.13 2.08
N ALA A 67 -7.19 12.75 2.24
CA ALA A 67 -7.89 12.80 3.54
C ALA A 67 -8.06 11.42 4.21
N PRO A 68 -8.42 10.33 3.49
CA PRO A 68 -8.52 9.00 4.10
C PRO A 68 -7.20 8.51 4.70
N LEU A 69 -6.06 8.73 4.03
CA LEU A 69 -4.75 8.31 4.53
C LEU A 69 -4.32 9.12 5.76
N ARG A 70 -4.73 10.39 5.84
CA ARG A 70 -4.47 11.25 7.00
C ARG A 70 -5.31 10.83 8.20
N GLU A 71 -6.60 10.58 8.00
CA GLU A 71 -7.50 10.06 9.03
C GLU A 71 -7.00 8.71 9.56
N THR A 72 -6.59 7.79 8.68
CA THR A 72 -6.02 6.52 9.13
C THR A 72 -4.70 6.68 9.89
N ALA A 73 -3.82 7.59 9.48
CA ALA A 73 -2.59 7.86 10.22
C ALA A 73 -2.90 8.49 11.59
N PHE A 74 -3.89 9.38 11.65
CA PHE A 74 -4.31 10.00 12.90
C PHE A 74 -4.92 8.96 13.84
N GLU A 75 -5.87 8.15 13.39
CA GLU A 75 -6.51 7.11 14.21
C GLU A 75 -5.51 6.09 14.74
N LEU A 76 -4.50 5.72 13.95
CA LEU A 76 -3.46 4.78 14.36
C LEU A 76 -2.51 5.36 15.42
N ILE A 77 -2.20 6.67 15.38
CA ILE A 77 -1.20 7.29 16.26
C ILE A 77 -1.84 7.97 17.47
N GLU A 78 -2.87 8.79 17.26
CA GLU A 78 -3.46 9.72 18.23
C GLU A 78 -4.95 9.46 18.53
N GLY A 79 -5.70 8.88 17.59
CA GLY A 79 -7.14 8.68 17.71
C GLY A 79 -7.53 7.46 18.54
N ASN A 80 -8.63 6.81 18.20
CA ASN A 80 -9.18 5.68 18.97
C ASN A 80 -8.64 4.30 18.51
N GLY A 81 -7.70 4.28 17.57
CA GLY A 81 -7.21 3.06 16.93
C GLY A 81 -7.98 2.68 15.66
N MET A 82 -7.58 1.59 15.02
CA MET A 82 -8.11 1.10 13.74
C MET A 82 -8.26 -0.42 13.72
N ASP A 83 -9.35 -0.97 13.20
CA ASP A 83 -9.52 -2.40 12.91
C ASP A 83 -9.02 -3.33 14.06
N ASP A 84 -9.54 -3.11 15.27
CA ASP A 84 -9.16 -3.81 16.53
C ASP A 84 -7.70 -3.58 17.00
N ILE A 85 -7.00 -2.60 16.45
CA ILE A 85 -5.67 -2.15 16.87
C ILE A 85 -5.84 -0.84 17.65
N PRO A 86 -5.51 -0.80 18.95
CA PRO A 86 -5.55 0.45 19.72
C PRO A 86 -4.54 1.47 19.20
N SER A 87 -4.74 2.75 19.53
CA SER A 87 -3.83 3.82 19.14
C SER A 87 -2.42 3.62 19.73
N LEU A 88 -1.40 4.07 19.00
CA LEU A 88 -0.01 4.01 19.48
C LEU A 88 0.15 4.79 20.78
N ARG A 89 -0.43 5.99 20.89
CA ARG A 89 -0.33 6.82 22.08
C ARG A 89 -0.88 6.13 23.32
N ASP A 90 -2.05 5.49 23.24
CA ASP A 90 -2.64 4.79 24.38
C ASP A 90 -1.77 3.60 24.81
N ILE A 91 -1.35 2.79 23.84
CA ILE A 91 -0.53 1.60 24.09
C ILE A 91 0.82 1.96 24.70
N ILE A 92 1.50 2.98 24.19
CA ILE A 92 2.79 3.41 24.73
C ILE A 92 2.63 4.02 26.12
N ASN A 93 1.58 4.80 26.38
CA ASN A 93 1.32 5.37 27.71
C ASN A 93 1.02 4.28 28.74
N GLU A 94 0.16 3.32 28.41
CA GLU A 94 -0.12 2.20 29.31
C GLU A 94 1.12 1.35 29.55
N TYR A 95 1.87 1.04 28.49
CA TYR A 95 3.08 0.25 28.63
C TYR A 95 4.13 0.97 29.48
N ALA A 96 4.32 2.27 29.30
CA ALA A 96 5.18 3.09 30.16
C ALA A 96 4.76 3.02 31.63
N ARG A 97 3.46 3.07 31.92
CA ARG A 97 2.93 2.91 33.30
C ARG A 97 3.24 1.53 33.86
N CYS A 98 3.05 0.46 33.08
CA CYS A 98 3.40 -0.91 33.50
C CYS A 98 4.90 -1.06 33.80
N LEU A 99 5.76 -0.32 33.10
CA LEU A 99 7.20 -0.30 33.33
C LEU A 99 7.63 0.74 34.37
N ASN A 100 6.71 1.52 34.93
CA ASN A 100 7.04 2.65 35.81
C ASN A 100 8.13 3.55 35.19
N VAL A 101 7.93 3.90 33.92
CA VAL A 101 8.75 4.86 33.15
C VAL A 101 8.05 6.22 33.22
N THR A 102 8.77 7.23 33.70
CA THR A 102 8.22 8.58 33.86
C THR A 102 7.91 9.19 32.50
N ALA A 103 6.71 9.75 32.37
CA ALA A 103 6.32 10.51 31.18
C ALA A 103 7.24 11.74 31.04
N PRO A 104 7.75 12.04 29.84
CA PRO A 104 8.62 13.18 29.63
C PRO A 104 7.85 14.50 29.74
N TYR A 105 8.55 15.57 30.16
CA TYR A 105 7.95 16.91 30.33
C TYR A 105 7.39 17.48 29.03
N ASP A 106 8.04 17.17 27.89
CA ASP A 106 7.64 17.61 26.56
C ASP A 106 6.39 16.88 26.02
N ARG A 107 5.92 15.83 26.70
CA ARG A 107 4.82 14.94 26.30
C ARG A 107 4.98 14.33 24.89
N LYS A 108 6.19 14.38 24.34
CA LYS A 108 6.48 13.83 23.01
C LYS A 108 6.47 12.31 23.08
N LEU A 109 5.78 11.71 22.11
CA LEU A 109 5.59 10.28 22.08
C LEU A 109 6.91 9.56 21.75
N GLU A 110 7.76 10.16 20.91
CA GLU A 110 9.11 9.64 20.60
C GLU A 110 9.99 9.57 21.86
N THR A 111 9.94 10.61 22.69
CA THR A 111 10.73 10.67 23.93
C THR A 111 10.28 9.56 24.89
N LEU A 112 8.97 9.29 24.99
CA LEU A 112 8.44 8.22 25.82
C LEU A 112 8.81 6.83 25.28
N ILE A 113 8.70 6.61 23.96
CA ILE A 113 9.13 5.37 23.28
C ILE A 113 10.61 5.11 23.55
N ARG A 114 11.46 6.14 23.43
CA ARG A 114 12.89 6.05 23.73
C ARG A 114 13.15 5.66 25.17
N ASN A 115 12.44 6.23 26.13
CA ASN A 115 12.60 5.89 27.54
C ASN A 115 12.18 4.43 27.83
N ILE A 116 11.11 3.94 27.18
CA ILE A 116 10.72 2.52 27.23
C ILE A 116 11.82 1.63 26.64
N ARG A 117 12.40 2.01 25.49
CA ARG A 117 13.43 1.22 24.82
C ARG A 117 14.70 1.09 25.66
N LEU A 118 15.11 2.18 26.31
CA LEU A 118 16.36 2.28 27.08
C LEU A 118 16.27 1.73 28.51
N THR A 119 15.07 1.52 29.06
CA THR A 119 14.96 0.89 30.39
C THR A 119 15.17 -0.62 30.28
N ASP A 120 15.75 -1.27 31.30
CA ASP A 120 15.84 -2.74 31.34
C ASP A 120 14.56 -3.42 31.85
N LYS A 121 13.60 -2.65 32.38
CA LYS A 121 12.40 -3.18 33.05
C LYS A 121 11.49 -4.01 32.14
N TRP A 122 11.55 -3.82 30.83
CA TRP A 122 10.77 -4.63 29.88
C TRP A 122 11.25 -6.09 29.80
N LYS A 123 12.50 -6.40 30.18
CA LYS A 123 13.02 -7.77 30.15
C LYS A 123 12.29 -8.71 31.12
N THR A 124 11.79 -8.16 32.22
CA THR A 124 11.19 -8.92 33.33
C THR A 124 9.70 -8.63 33.55
N SER A 125 9.13 -7.62 32.90
CA SER A 125 7.73 -7.24 33.08
C SER A 125 6.76 -8.24 32.44
N LYS A 126 5.78 -8.72 33.22
CA LYS A 126 4.72 -9.63 32.75
C LYS A 126 3.81 -9.02 31.68
N ALA A 127 3.79 -7.71 31.55
CA ALA A 127 2.99 -7.01 30.54
C ALA A 127 3.67 -6.97 29.17
N THR A 128 5.01 -7.08 29.13
CA THR A 128 5.81 -6.92 27.92
C THR A 128 5.39 -7.83 26.75
N PRO A 129 5.07 -9.13 26.93
CA PRO A 129 4.64 -9.98 25.83
C PRO A 129 3.38 -9.50 25.09
N THR A 130 2.41 -8.94 25.83
CA THR A 130 1.18 -8.40 25.24
C THR A 130 1.47 -7.14 24.44
N TYR A 131 2.16 -6.19 25.05
CA TYR A 131 2.47 -4.91 24.40
C TYR A 131 3.43 -5.08 23.22
N ALA A 132 4.41 -5.99 23.30
CA ALA A 132 5.31 -6.27 22.17
C ALA A 132 4.55 -6.73 20.92
N ARG A 133 3.52 -7.59 21.07
CA ARG A 133 2.69 -8.02 19.94
C ARG A 133 1.84 -6.88 19.36
N ILE A 134 1.26 -6.05 20.23
CA ILE A 134 0.43 -4.93 19.79
C ILE A 134 1.30 -3.88 19.08
N ILE A 135 2.42 -3.49 19.68
CA ILE A 135 3.39 -2.55 19.10
C ILE A 135 3.88 -3.06 17.74
N HIS A 136 4.18 -4.36 17.62
CA HIS A 136 4.56 -4.94 16.33
C HIS A 136 3.47 -4.78 15.26
N ARG A 137 2.20 -5.05 15.61
CA ARG A 137 1.07 -4.86 14.69
C ARG A 137 0.90 -3.41 14.27
N ILE A 138 0.97 -2.47 15.23
CA ILE A 138 0.91 -1.02 14.94
C ILE A 138 2.09 -0.64 14.04
N ARG A 139 3.31 -1.12 14.32
CA ARG A 139 4.50 -0.83 13.53
C ARG A 139 4.37 -1.31 12.09
N ARG A 140 3.85 -2.52 11.87
CA ARG A 140 3.56 -3.04 10.53
C ARG A 140 2.59 -2.14 9.77
N LYS A 141 1.52 -1.70 10.44
CA LYS A 141 0.53 -0.79 9.84
C LYS A 141 1.08 0.61 9.59
N ALA A 142 1.84 1.15 10.52
CA ALA A 142 2.49 2.44 10.37
C ALA A 142 3.54 2.40 9.26
N GLN A 143 4.29 1.30 9.14
CA GLN A 143 5.22 1.11 8.03
C GLN A 143 4.48 1.02 6.69
N GLU A 144 3.39 0.24 6.60
CA GLU A 144 2.52 0.25 5.42
C GLU A 144 2.15 1.71 5.09
N LEU A 145 1.64 2.46 6.06
CA LEU A 145 1.29 3.87 5.89
C LEU A 145 2.44 4.76 5.41
N LEU A 146 3.68 4.53 5.83
CA LEU A 146 4.84 5.33 5.43
C LEU A 146 5.46 4.92 4.09
N ASP A 147 5.50 3.62 3.81
CA ASP A 147 5.97 3.06 2.54
C ASP A 147 5.07 3.54 1.37
N PHE A 148 3.86 4.04 1.65
CA PHE A 148 3.01 4.71 0.66
C PHE A 148 3.40 6.17 0.43
N THR A 149 4.03 6.50 -0.69
CA THR A 149 3.88 7.84 -1.28
C THR A 149 2.69 7.83 -2.24
N LEU A 150 2.05 8.99 -2.42
CA LEU A 150 0.91 9.22 -3.33
C LEU A 150 1.12 8.78 -4.80
N GLU A 151 2.31 8.31 -5.14
CA GLU A 151 2.77 7.96 -6.49
C GLU A 151 2.40 6.52 -6.88
N ASP A 152 1.94 5.68 -5.96
CA ASP A 152 1.72 4.24 -6.20
C ASP A 152 0.27 3.81 -6.47
N GLN A 153 -0.70 4.72 -6.46
CA GLN A 153 -2.09 4.35 -6.79
C GLN A 153 -2.20 3.97 -8.28
N ILE A 154 -2.59 2.72 -8.53
CA ILE A 154 -2.83 2.22 -9.88
C ILE A 154 -4.30 2.39 -10.26
N ILE A 155 -4.55 2.84 -11.48
CA ILE A 155 -5.89 2.83 -12.08
C ILE A 155 -6.21 1.39 -12.46
N ILE A 156 -7.23 0.80 -11.83
CA ILE A 156 -7.63 -0.58 -12.13
C ILE A 156 -8.75 -0.66 -13.17
N GLY A 157 -9.68 0.29 -13.18
CA GLY A 157 -10.80 0.30 -14.10
C GLY A 157 -11.96 1.16 -13.60
N GLU A 158 -13.08 1.07 -14.30
CA GLU A 158 -14.31 1.81 -13.97
C GLU A 158 -15.19 1.01 -13.01
N CYS A 159 -15.98 1.72 -12.20
CA CYS A 159 -16.98 1.13 -11.32
C CYS A 159 -17.87 0.10 -12.09
N PRO A 160 -18.13 -1.08 -11.49
CA PRO A 160 -19.03 -2.08 -12.07
C PRO A 160 -20.52 -1.74 -12.02
N THR A 161 -20.95 -0.80 -11.17
CA THR A 161 -22.35 -0.41 -11.07
C THR A 161 -22.83 0.20 -12.39
N ASP A 162 -24.02 -0.21 -12.85
CA ASP A 162 -24.65 0.38 -14.03
C ASP A 162 -24.83 1.90 -13.86
N ASP A 163 -24.59 2.65 -14.93
CA ASP A 163 -24.58 4.13 -14.97
C ASP A 163 -23.57 4.83 -14.04
N CYS A 164 -22.61 4.10 -13.45
CA CYS A 164 -21.52 4.68 -12.66
C CYS A 164 -20.20 4.67 -13.44
N HIS A 165 -19.70 5.85 -13.79
CA HIS A 165 -18.47 6.02 -14.59
C HIS A 165 -17.23 6.34 -13.76
N HIS A 166 -17.28 6.10 -12.45
CA HIS A 166 -16.17 6.41 -11.56
C HIS A 166 -14.91 5.61 -11.91
N ILE A 167 -13.78 6.30 -12.11
CA ILE A 167 -12.49 5.63 -12.32
C ILE A 167 -11.91 5.23 -10.97
N VAL A 168 -11.83 3.92 -10.75
CA VAL A 168 -11.33 3.35 -9.50
C VAL A 168 -9.81 3.28 -9.51
N LYS A 169 -9.22 3.90 -8.50
CA LYS A 169 -7.81 3.83 -8.16
C LYS A 169 -7.65 3.03 -6.88
N VAL A 170 -6.69 2.11 -6.86
CA VAL A 170 -6.40 1.29 -5.68
C VAL A 170 -4.90 1.19 -5.44
N ILE A 171 -4.56 0.79 -4.23
CA ILE A 171 -3.20 0.41 -3.86
C ILE A 171 -2.85 -0.91 -4.57
N PRO A 172 -1.60 -1.11 -5.02
CA PRO A 172 -1.14 -2.40 -5.52
C PRO A 172 -1.46 -3.52 -4.50
N ASN A 173 -1.94 -4.66 -4.99
CA ASN A 173 -2.37 -5.82 -4.18
C ASN A 173 -3.61 -5.61 -3.28
N ALA A 174 -4.33 -4.49 -3.38
CA ALA A 174 -5.61 -4.36 -2.70
C ALA A 174 -6.60 -5.45 -3.15
N ALA A 175 -7.22 -6.12 -2.19
CA ALA A 175 -8.27 -7.11 -2.47
C ALA A 175 -9.61 -6.42 -2.83
N PHE A 176 -9.86 -5.26 -2.22
CA PHE A 176 -11.09 -4.47 -2.40
C PHE A 176 -10.77 -3.04 -2.78
N ALA A 177 -11.64 -2.44 -3.60
CA ALA A 177 -11.59 -1.02 -3.86
C ALA A 177 -12.18 -0.22 -2.70
N PRO A 178 -11.76 1.05 -2.52
CA PRO A 178 -12.46 2.00 -1.67
C PRO A 178 -13.93 2.12 -2.08
N LYS A 179 -14.77 2.54 -1.13
CA LYS A 179 -16.17 2.88 -1.39
C LYS A 179 -16.25 3.89 -2.53
N CYS A 180 -16.99 3.56 -3.58
CA CYS A 180 -17.17 4.46 -4.72
C CYS A 180 -17.88 5.75 -4.25
N PRO A 181 -17.35 6.95 -4.54
CA PRO A 181 -17.97 8.20 -4.10
C PRO A 181 -19.28 8.50 -4.83
N ASP A 182 -19.44 7.97 -6.05
CA ASP A 182 -20.61 8.29 -6.90
C ASP A 182 -21.82 7.38 -6.59
N CYS A 183 -21.60 6.06 -6.43
CA CYS A 183 -22.67 5.09 -6.19
C CYS A 183 -22.65 4.45 -4.79
N GLY A 184 -21.65 4.72 -3.97
CA GLY A 184 -21.53 4.21 -2.60
C GLY A 184 -21.20 2.72 -2.48
N GLN A 185 -21.04 2.00 -3.58
CA GLN A 185 -20.76 0.55 -3.59
C GLN A 185 -19.27 0.25 -3.36
N VAL A 186 -19.00 -0.92 -2.79
CA VAL A 186 -17.66 -1.47 -2.59
C VAL A 186 -17.54 -2.74 -3.43
N TYR A 187 -16.48 -2.84 -4.22
CA TYR A 187 -16.24 -4.01 -5.08
C TYR A 187 -14.88 -4.63 -4.83
N PRO A 188 -14.75 -5.96 -4.96
CA PRO A 188 -13.44 -6.59 -5.03
C PRO A 188 -12.69 -6.12 -6.29
N VAL A 189 -11.38 -5.92 -6.17
CA VAL A 189 -10.53 -5.45 -7.28
C VAL A 189 -10.59 -6.40 -8.49
N SER A 190 -10.76 -7.70 -8.24
CA SER A 190 -10.97 -8.71 -9.29
C SER A 190 -12.23 -8.42 -10.13
N ALA A 191 -13.34 -8.02 -9.52
CA ALA A 191 -14.58 -7.70 -10.24
C ALA A 191 -14.43 -6.44 -11.09
N ILE A 192 -13.68 -5.45 -10.62
CA ILE A 192 -13.41 -4.21 -11.37
C ILE A 192 -12.52 -4.49 -12.59
N ARG A 193 -11.46 -5.29 -12.39
CA ARG A 193 -10.59 -5.76 -13.48
C ARG A 193 -11.38 -6.58 -14.51
N GLU A 194 -12.30 -7.42 -14.06
CA GLU A 194 -13.18 -8.22 -14.91
C GLU A 194 -14.17 -7.34 -15.69
N ASN A 195 -14.80 -6.35 -15.05
CA ASN A 195 -15.65 -5.38 -15.73
C ASN A 195 -14.90 -4.64 -16.83
N ARG A 196 -13.69 -4.18 -16.52
CA ARG A 196 -12.80 -3.53 -17.48
C ARG A 196 -12.43 -4.47 -18.64
N ARG A 197 -12.07 -5.73 -18.35
CA ARG A 197 -11.80 -6.76 -19.37
C ARG A 197 -13.01 -6.95 -20.29
N ARG A 198 -14.20 -7.09 -19.73
CA ARG A 198 -15.46 -7.23 -20.49
C ARG A 198 -15.70 -6.04 -21.41
N LYS A 199 -15.57 -4.81 -20.91
CA LYS A 199 -15.71 -3.57 -21.71
C LYS A 199 -14.67 -3.50 -22.84
N LEU A 200 -13.41 -3.84 -22.55
CA LEU A 200 -12.33 -3.86 -23.55
C LEU A 200 -12.52 -4.95 -24.62
N LEU A 201 -13.13 -6.08 -24.29
CA LEU A 201 -13.43 -7.15 -25.26
C LEU A 201 -14.66 -6.85 -26.12
N ALA A 202 -15.65 -6.16 -25.55
CA ALA A 202 -16.87 -5.76 -26.24
C ALA A 202 -16.68 -4.56 -27.18
N THR A 203 -15.58 -3.82 -27.05
CA THR A 203 -15.35 -2.62 -27.84
C THR A 203 -15.13 -2.90 -29.34
N HIS A 204 -15.66 -2.01 -30.18
CA HIS A 204 -15.42 -1.97 -31.62
C HIS A 204 -14.43 -0.87 -32.03
N ILE A 205 -13.73 -0.26 -31.07
CA ILE A 205 -12.73 0.78 -31.35
C ILE A 205 -11.66 0.22 -32.30
N THR A 206 -11.41 0.97 -33.38
CA THR A 206 -10.33 0.69 -34.33
C THR A 206 -9.37 1.87 -34.44
N GLY A 207 -8.09 1.58 -34.61
CA GLY A 207 -7.07 2.62 -34.74
C GLY A 207 -5.81 2.08 -35.39
N THR A 208 -4.89 2.99 -35.69
CA THR A 208 -3.53 2.65 -36.08
C THR A 208 -2.79 1.97 -34.93
N GLN A 209 -1.65 1.33 -35.22
CA GLN A 209 -0.84 0.68 -34.19
C GLN A 209 -0.47 1.65 -33.04
N THR A 210 -0.16 2.90 -33.38
CA THR A 210 0.21 3.93 -32.39
C THR A 210 -0.98 4.31 -31.50
N GLU A 211 -2.16 4.52 -32.10
CA GLU A 211 -3.38 4.88 -31.37
C GLU A 211 -3.81 3.77 -30.43
N ILE A 212 -3.84 2.52 -30.91
CA ILE A 212 -4.21 1.36 -30.09
C ILE A 212 -3.25 1.18 -28.91
N ARG A 213 -1.94 1.31 -29.14
CA ARG A 213 -0.95 1.24 -28.06
C ARG A 213 -1.13 2.35 -27.03
N ARG A 214 -1.46 3.57 -27.45
CA ARG A 214 -1.73 4.69 -26.54
C ARG A 214 -2.96 4.41 -25.67
N LEU A 215 -4.03 3.88 -26.26
CA LEU A 215 -5.25 3.49 -25.52
C LEU A 215 -4.99 2.36 -24.53
N LEU A 216 -4.22 1.34 -24.92
CA LEU A 216 -3.80 0.27 -24.02
C LEU A 216 -2.89 0.77 -22.89
N LEU A 217 -2.01 1.74 -23.17
CA LEU A 217 -1.16 2.37 -22.16
C LEU A 217 -1.97 3.18 -21.14
N GLN A 218 -3.01 3.90 -21.55
CA GLN A 218 -3.95 4.58 -20.63
C GLN A 218 -4.69 3.58 -19.72
N CYS A 219 -4.78 2.35 -20.19
CA CYS A 219 -5.26 1.19 -19.47
C CYS A 219 -4.15 0.52 -18.62
N GLY A 220 -2.91 1.00 -18.62
CA GLY A 220 -1.80 0.35 -17.91
C GLY A 220 -1.34 -0.97 -18.55
N ILE A 221 -1.67 -1.20 -19.83
CA ILE A 221 -1.23 -2.35 -20.61
C ILE A 221 -0.16 -1.89 -21.59
N ILE A 222 1.08 -2.31 -21.35
CA ILE A 222 2.22 -1.88 -22.14
C ILE A 222 2.43 -2.85 -23.29
N VAL A 223 2.36 -2.35 -24.52
CA VAL A 223 2.70 -3.10 -25.73
C VAL A 223 3.81 -2.35 -26.47
N LYS A 224 4.96 -2.99 -26.70
CA LYS A 224 6.07 -2.39 -27.46
C LYS A 224 5.73 -2.31 -28.96
N PRO A 225 6.25 -1.31 -29.70
CA PRO A 225 6.00 -1.20 -31.14
C PRO A 225 6.49 -2.44 -31.92
N GLY A 226 7.62 -3.02 -31.51
CA GLY A 226 8.18 -4.23 -32.11
C GLY A 226 7.27 -5.45 -31.96
N THR A 227 6.66 -5.61 -30.78
CA THR A 227 5.72 -6.71 -30.47
C THR A 227 4.50 -6.66 -31.38
N MET A 228 3.92 -5.46 -31.57
CA MET A 228 2.83 -5.27 -32.52
C MET A 228 3.21 -5.60 -33.96
N ARG A 229 4.37 -5.13 -34.44
CA ARG A 229 4.86 -5.47 -35.80
C ARG A 229 5.03 -6.97 -35.98
N SER A 230 5.56 -7.64 -34.96
CA SER A 230 5.77 -9.09 -34.96
C SER A 230 4.45 -9.87 -35.04
N TRP A 231 3.41 -9.45 -34.30
CA TRP A 231 2.08 -10.07 -34.43
C TRP A 231 1.49 -9.93 -35.82
N VAL A 232 1.69 -8.76 -36.46
CA VAL A 232 1.23 -8.54 -37.84
C VAL A 232 2.01 -9.41 -38.82
N SER A 233 3.34 -9.48 -38.71
CA SER A 233 4.16 -10.29 -39.62
C SER A 233 3.89 -11.79 -39.48
N ARG A 234 3.56 -12.26 -38.27
CA ARG A 234 3.17 -13.66 -38.02
C ARG A 234 1.73 -13.99 -38.42
N GLY A 235 0.91 -12.97 -38.71
CA GLY A 235 -0.51 -13.16 -39.02
C GLY A 235 -1.43 -13.34 -37.79
N ASP A 236 -0.87 -13.23 -36.58
CA ASP A 236 -1.61 -13.28 -35.30
C ASP A 236 -2.57 -12.09 -35.17
N LEU A 237 -2.18 -10.92 -35.70
CA LEU A 237 -2.96 -9.70 -35.69
C LEU A 237 -3.32 -9.28 -37.13
N LYS A 238 -4.62 -9.34 -37.45
CA LYS A 238 -5.14 -8.97 -38.77
C LYS A 238 -5.74 -7.56 -38.78
N PRO A 239 -5.57 -6.80 -39.87
CA PRO A 239 -6.27 -5.54 -40.03
C PRO A 239 -7.77 -5.74 -40.19
N VAL A 240 -8.53 -4.71 -39.82
CA VAL A 240 -9.97 -4.63 -40.12
C VAL A 240 -10.20 -4.52 -41.62
N THR A 241 -9.38 -3.72 -42.30
CA THR A 241 -9.39 -3.57 -43.75
C THR A 241 -7.93 -3.48 -44.23
N PRO A 242 -7.49 -4.37 -45.12
CA PRO A 242 -6.14 -4.30 -45.69
C PRO A 242 -6.00 -3.04 -46.55
N VAL A 243 -4.97 -2.24 -46.28
CA VAL A 243 -4.61 -1.07 -47.08
C VAL A 243 -3.15 -1.21 -47.47
N LYS A 244 -2.78 -0.78 -48.69
CA LYS A 244 -1.39 -0.86 -49.18
C LYS A 244 -0.38 -0.14 -48.27
N ASP A 245 -0.81 0.95 -47.62
CA ASP A 245 0.01 1.68 -46.65
C ASP A 245 -0.18 1.11 -45.24
N THR A 246 0.85 0.41 -44.76
CA THR A 246 0.87 -0.24 -43.44
C THR A 246 0.73 0.74 -42.28
N ARG A 247 1.06 2.03 -42.47
CA ARG A 247 0.88 3.08 -41.44
C ARG A 247 -0.58 3.50 -41.29
N LYS A 248 -1.39 3.33 -42.33
CA LYS A 248 -2.83 3.63 -42.34
C LYS A 248 -3.69 2.42 -41.97
N GLN A 249 -3.05 1.27 -41.77
CA GLN A 249 -3.71 0.03 -41.42
C GLN A 249 -4.33 0.13 -40.02
N ARG A 250 -5.61 -0.24 -39.92
CA ARG A 250 -6.39 -0.17 -38.68
C ARG A 250 -6.58 -1.54 -38.07
N TYR A 251 -6.47 -1.60 -36.76
CA TYR A 251 -6.61 -2.81 -35.94
C TYR A 251 -7.66 -2.59 -34.87
N ARG A 252 -8.36 -3.65 -34.47
CA ARG A 252 -9.32 -3.61 -33.37
C ARG A 252 -8.59 -3.61 -32.03
N LEU A 253 -9.00 -2.73 -31.12
CA LEU A 253 -8.45 -2.67 -29.77
C LEU A 253 -8.58 -4.02 -29.04
N SER A 254 -9.73 -4.68 -29.18
CA SER A 254 -10.02 -5.96 -28.52
C SER A 254 -9.12 -7.11 -29.01
N ASP A 255 -8.72 -7.13 -30.29
CA ASP A 255 -7.84 -8.17 -30.83
C ASP A 255 -6.39 -7.99 -30.36
N VAL A 256 -5.92 -6.73 -30.29
CA VAL A 256 -4.61 -6.42 -29.72
C VAL A 256 -4.58 -6.71 -28.22
N TYR A 257 -5.66 -6.39 -27.49
CA TYR A 257 -5.79 -6.71 -26.08
C TYR A 257 -5.71 -8.22 -25.79
N LYS A 258 -6.42 -9.05 -26.57
CA LYS A 258 -6.36 -10.52 -26.43
C LYS A 258 -4.93 -11.06 -26.57
N LEU A 259 -4.16 -10.52 -27.52
CA LEU A 259 -2.77 -10.94 -27.74
C LEU A 259 -1.85 -10.46 -26.62
N ALA A 260 -2.04 -9.22 -26.14
CA ALA A 260 -1.26 -8.66 -25.03
C ALA A 260 -1.46 -9.43 -23.72
N VAL A 261 -2.68 -9.88 -23.44
CA VAL A 261 -2.99 -10.63 -22.20
C VAL A 261 -2.65 -12.11 -22.32
N ARG A 262 -2.69 -12.71 -23.52
CA ARG A 262 -2.26 -14.11 -23.76
C ARG A 262 -0.74 -14.28 -23.72
N ASN A 263 -0.01 -13.22 -24.04
CA ASN A 263 1.43 -13.20 -24.08
C ASN A 263 1.92 -12.04 -23.20
N PRO A 264 1.70 -12.10 -21.87
CA PRO A 264 2.24 -11.08 -20.99
C PRO A 264 3.75 -11.17 -21.17
N GLU A 265 4.37 -10.18 -21.82
CA GLU A 265 5.79 -9.99 -21.64
C GLU A 265 5.97 -9.99 -20.12
N LYS A 266 6.77 -10.95 -19.61
CA LYS A 266 7.12 -11.05 -18.20
C LYS A 266 7.31 -9.62 -17.71
N GLU A 267 6.51 -9.18 -16.75
CA GLU A 267 6.87 -8.00 -15.97
C GLU A 267 8.19 -8.38 -15.33
N THR A 268 9.30 -8.10 -16.01
CA THR A 268 10.62 -8.33 -15.49
C THR A 268 10.81 -7.31 -14.40
N ASN A 269 10.37 -7.68 -13.22
CA ASN A 269 10.68 -6.98 -12.00
C ASN A 269 12.19 -7.07 -11.81
N ILE A 270 12.86 -5.95 -11.54
CA ILE A 270 14.31 -5.91 -11.29
C ILE A 270 14.74 -6.91 -10.20
N TRP A 271 13.84 -7.20 -9.26
CA TRP A 271 14.05 -8.20 -8.21
C TRP A 271 14.10 -9.65 -8.72
N MET A 272 13.44 -9.98 -9.84
CA MET A 272 13.58 -11.29 -10.49
C MET A 272 14.93 -11.45 -11.20
N LEU A 273 15.46 -10.38 -11.79
CA LEU A 273 16.78 -10.40 -12.44
C LEU A 273 17.91 -10.53 -11.41
N LEU A 274 17.78 -9.88 -10.26
CA LEU A 274 18.76 -9.97 -9.17
C LEU A 274 18.79 -11.36 -8.50
N GLN A 275 17.69 -12.11 -8.53
CA GLN A 275 17.64 -13.49 -8.04
C GLN A 275 18.31 -14.48 -9.00
N GLU A 276 18.23 -14.24 -10.31
CA GLU A 276 18.90 -15.05 -11.33
C GLU A 276 20.43 -14.83 -11.33
N GLU A 277 20.93 -13.71 -10.80
CA GLU A 277 22.37 -13.42 -10.68
C GLU A 277 23.02 -14.05 -9.43
N GLN A 278 22.21 -14.50 -8.46
CA GLN A 278 22.66 -15.15 -7.22
C GLN A 278 22.56 -16.69 -7.25
N ALA A 279 22.13 -17.27 -8.37
CA ALA A 279 22.04 -18.72 -8.59
C ALA A 279 23.15 -19.21 -9.53
#